data_AF-A0A847CG86-F1
#
_entry.id   AF-A0A847CG86-F1
#
_cell.length_a   1.000
_cell.length_b   1.000
_cell.length_c   1.000
_cell.angle_alpha   90.00
_cell.angle_beta   90.00
_cell.angle_gamma   90.00
#
_symmetry.space_group_name_H-M   'P 1'
#
loop_
_entity.id
_entity.type
_entity.pdbx_description
1 polymer ?
#
loop_
_entity_poly.entity_id
_entity_poly.type
_entity_poly.pdbx_seq_one_letter_code
_entity_poly.pdbx_strand_id
1 'polypeptide(L)'
;MTIKKQFILLSFCIIAIPLLCMLFILCYGYLTSSNRILLHGYRTIQKSNNFALSNDDINLIYKSINNLPPDVQAVLLTEDFTVLLSSIPNFKQNSSLTQKDFWNFIEKTSDRYFYQFMTPTQQQRTILVTRVDRAKNKKTKGKGVLLPLIIFICIMVSVCVFFIIKISRNIFGSIINLEKDMKQLADGNLAEIKKNSRKKDYSNEISSISENLEKTRISLVEAQNRKYKFIMGISHDLRTPVAVIKGYTEALHDEVISDKNEVKQTLELINAKSSQLENMIDTLINYTKLNNSELRDTLTSESITDIIKDFAKESDITGTIFKRKIVTNIELTQNIEIPLNKQLVQRVFENLFSNAIRYTNENDIIAINSFIKDNKIIVEIKDEGSGIQEEDLAHIFDLFYRGTNSRREEGMG
;
A
#
# COMPACT_ATOMS: atom_id res chain seq x y z
N MET A 1 -12.18 -5.61 -1.14
CA MET A 1 -11.92 -5.02 0.20
C MET A 1 -10.49 -4.52 0.23
N THR A 2 -10.22 -3.26 0.60
CA THR A 2 -8.86 -2.69 0.56
C THR A 2 -7.88 -3.47 1.44
N ILE A 3 -6.58 -3.44 1.13
CA ILE A 3 -5.55 -4.11 1.97
C ILE A 3 -5.64 -3.56 3.40
N LYS A 4 -5.88 -2.25 3.53
CA LYS A 4 -6.13 -1.59 4.81
C LYS A 4 -7.32 -2.19 5.57
N LYS A 5 -8.45 -2.44 4.89
CA LYS A 5 -9.63 -3.08 5.51
C LYS A 5 -9.38 -4.54 5.88
N GLN A 6 -8.58 -5.27 5.10
CA GLN A 6 -8.19 -6.65 5.41
C GLN A 6 -7.28 -6.72 6.64
N PHE A 7 -6.33 -5.79 6.74
CA PHE A 7 -5.47 -5.67 7.92
C PHE A 7 -6.27 -5.24 9.15
N ILE A 8 -7.19 -4.28 9.02
CA ILE A 8 -8.09 -3.87 10.11
C ILE A 8 -8.97 -5.04 10.57
N LEU A 9 -9.53 -5.84 9.64
CA LEU A 9 -10.30 -7.03 9.98
C LEU A 9 -9.44 -8.06 10.72
N LEU A 10 -8.20 -8.27 10.26
CA LEU A 10 -7.26 -9.17 10.91
C LEU A 10 -6.91 -8.69 12.33
N SER A 11 -6.55 -7.42 12.50
CA SER A 11 -6.27 -6.82 13.81
C SER A 11 -7.49 -6.88 14.73
N PHE A 12 -8.69 -6.64 14.20
CA PHE A 12 -9.93 -6.79 14.95
C PHE A 12 -10.14 -8.23 15.40
N CYS A 13 -9.94 -9.24 14.55
CA CYS A 13 -10.02 -10.64 14.95
C CYS A 13 -9.00 -10.99 16.04
N ILE A 14 -7.75 -10.54 15.89
CA ILE A 14 -6.67 -10.81 16.87
C ILE A 14 -7.00 -10.19 18.25
N ILE A 15 -7.66 -9.02 18.30
CA ILE A 15 -7.99 -8.33 19.55
C ILE A 15 -9.34 -8.80 20.14
N ALA A 16 -10.37 -8.97 19.30
CA ALA A 16 -11.72 -9.27 19.73
C ALA A 16 -11.87 -10.71 20.25
N ILE A 17 -11.13 -11.67 19.69
CA ILE A 17 -11.22 -13.08 20.09
C ILE A 17 -10.72 -13.31 21.52
N PRO A 18 -9.54 -12.83 21.94
CA PRO A 18 -9.11 -12.91 23.33
C PRO A 18 -10.09 -12.24 24.31
N LEU A 19 -10.68 -11.10 23.91
CA LEU A 19 -11.67 -10.36 24.70
C LEU A 19 -12.97 -11.15 24.88
N LEU A 20 -13.47 -11.77 23.81
CA LEU A 20 -14.63 -12.67 23.85
C LEU A 20 -14.35 -13.91 24.71
N CYS A 21 -13.15 -14.50 24.61
CA CYS A 21 -12.74 -15.60 25.47
C CYS A 21 -12.73 -15.19 26.94
N MET A 22 -12.19 -14.01 27.28
CA MET A 22 -12.16 -13.50 28.66
C MET A 22 -13.57 -13.26 29.21
N LEU A 23 -14.44 -12.63 28.41
CA LEU A 23 -15.82 -12.36 28.80
C LEU A 23 -16.64 -13.65 29.00
N PHE A 24 -16.41 -14.65 28.15
CA PHE A 24 -17.00 -15.97 28.29
C PHE A 24 -16.58 -16.64 29.61
N ILE A 25 -15.29 -16.61 29.95
CA ILE A 25 -14.77 -17.16 31.21
C ILE A 25 -15.43 -16.48 32.43
N LEU A 26 -15.56 -15.15 32.41
CA LEU A 26 -16.18 -14.38 33.49
C LEU A 26 -17.68 -14.69 33.65
N CYS A 27 -18.44 -14.64 32.55
CA CYS A 27 -19.87 -14.91 32.54
C CYS A 27 -20.17 -16.34 32.99
N TYR A 28 -19.36 -17.29 32.53
CA TYR A 28 -19.48 -18.69 32.91
C TYR A 28 -19.15 -18.92 34.40
N GLY A 29 -18.10 -18.29 34.92
CA GLY A 29 -17.75 -18.35 36.35
C GLY A 29 -18.87 -17.81 37.24
N TYR A 30 -19.55 -16.75 36.80
CA TYR A 30 -20.72 -16.21 37.48
C TYR A 30 -21.89 -17.21 37.51
N LEU A 31 -22.26 -17.76 36.34
CA LEU A 31 -23.36 -18.72 36.19
C LEU A 31 -23.16 -20.05 36.94
N THR A 32 -21.91 -20.47 37.14
CA THR A 32 -21.57 -21.74 37.80
C THR A 32 -21.28 -21.63 39.29
N SER A 33 -21.24 -20.41 39.84
CA SER A 33 -21.03 -20.18 41.26
C SER A 33 -22.19 -20.75 42.09
N SER A 34 -21.87 -21.51 43.14
CA SER A 34 -22.89 -22.12 44.01
C SER A 34 -23.48 -21.07 44.95
N ASN A 35 -24.77 -20.75 44.80
CA ASN A 35 -25.50 -19.94 45.78
C ASN A 35 -25.46 -20.63 47.15
N ARG A 36 -24.91 -19.94 48.16
CA ARG A 36 -24.97 -20.39 49.56
C ARG A 36 -26.41 -20.28 50.03
N ILE A 37 -27.08 -21.42 50.26
CA ILE A 37 -28.43 -21.43 50.84
C ILE A 37 -28.26 -21.33 52.36
N LEU A 38 -28.61 -20.18 52.93
CA LEU A 38 -28.76 -20.00 54.37
C LEU A 38 -30.11 -20.58 54.78
N LEU A 39 -30.14 -21.56 55.70
CA LEU A 39 -31.40 -22.21 56.13
C LEU A 39 -32.29 -21.22 56.90
N HIS A 40 -33.51 -21.02 56.37
CA HIS A 40 -34.60 -20.27 57.01
C HIS A 40 -35.12 -21.02 58.25
N GLY A 41 -35.33 -20.31 59.38
CA GLY A 41 -36.10 -20.84 60.53
C GLY A 41 -35.34 -21.10 61.84
N TYR A 42 -34.05 -20.76 61.93
CA TYR A 42 -33.24 -20.92 63.15
C TYR A 42 -33.86 -20.26 64.41
N ARG A 43 -34.56 -19.13 64.25
CA ARG A 43 -35.22 -18.42 65.35
C ARG A 43 -36.58 -19.00 65.77
N THR A 44 -37.19 -19.84 64.94
CA THR A 44 -38.55 -20.36 65.17
C THR A 44 -38.55 -21.57 66.12
N ILE A 45 -37.44 -22.30 66.21
CA ILE A 45 -37.24 -23.43 67.13
C ILE A 45 -37.06 -22.95 68.60
N GLN A 46 -36.85 -21.65 68.82
CA GLN A 46 -36.55 -21.08 70.14
C GLN A 46 -37.78 -20.91 71.06
N LYS A 47 -39.03 -21.11 70.59
CA LYS A 47 -40.19 -20.47 71.24
C LYS A 47 -41.46 -21.29 71.53
N SER A 48 -41.47 -22.63 71.53
CA SER A 48 -42.68 -23.37 71.93
C SER A 48 -42.41 -24.42 73.02
N ASN A 49 -42.97 -24.14 74.20
CA ASN A 49 -42.96 -24.95 75.41
C ASN A 49 -44.21 -25.86 75.46
N ASN A 50 -44.02 -27.19 75.45
CA ASN A 50 -44.52 -28.12 76.47
C ASN A 50 -44.52 -29.59 76.00
N PHE A 51 -44.40 -30.45 77.02
CA PHE A 51 -44.75 -31.88 77.13
C PHE A 51 -43.59 -32.89 77.13
N ALA A 52 -43.66 -33.76 78.15
CA ALA A 52 -42.64 -34.68 78.65
C ALA A 52 -42.62 -36.00 77.85
N LEU A 53 -41.45 -36.64 77.80
CA LEU A 53 -41.26 -37.94 77.14
C LEU A 53 -41.35 -39.08 78.18
N SER A 54 -42.26 -40.03 77.94
CA SER A 54 -42.34 -41.33 78.60
C SER A 54 -41.29 -42.30 78.02
N ASN A 55 -40.98 -43.39 78.73
CA ASN A 55 -40.09 -44.46 78.23
C ASN A 55 -40.57 -45.06 76.89
N ASP A 56 -41.84 -44.92 76.53
CA ASP A 56 -42.38 -45.33 75.22
C ASP A 56 -42.00 -44.37 74.06
N ASP A 57 -41.73 -43.10 74.35
CA ASP A 57 -41.34 -42.12 73.33
C ASP A 57 -39.87 -42.29 72.90
N ILE A 58 -39.03 -42.82 73.81
CA ILE A 58 -37.64 -43.22 73.50
C ILE A 58 -37.63 -44.34 72.45
N ASN A 59 -38.61 -45.26 72.49
CA ASN A 59 -38.78 -46.32 71.48
C ASN A 59 -39.32 -45.79 70.14
N LEU A 60 -40.16 -44.75 70.14
CA LEU A 60 -40.59 -44.07 68.90
C LEU A 60 -39.46 -43.25 68.26
N ILE A 61 -38.59 -42.65 69.06
CA ILE A 61 -37.33 -42.02 68.59
C ILE A 61 -36.38 -43.11 68.05
N TYR A 62 -36.32 -44.28 68.68
CA TYR A 62 -35.58 -45.46 68.18
C TYR A 62 -36.03 -45.87 66.77
N LYS A 63 -37.35 -45.89 66.54
CA LYS A 63 -37.95 -46.22 65.24
C LYS A 63 -37.76 -45.11 64.19
N SER A 64 -37.70 -43.86 64.64
CA SER A 64 -37.53 -42.68 63.77
C SER A 64 -36.07 -42.44 63.37
N ILE A 65 -35.11 -42.73 64.25
CA ILE A 65 -33.67 -42.71 63.95
C ILE A 65 -33.31 -43.83 62.97
N ASN A 66 -33.92 -45.02 63.11
CA ASN A 66 -33.74 -46.12 62.16
C ASN A 66 -34.45 -45.88 60.81
N ASN A 67 -35.37 -44.91 60.72
CA ASN A 67 -36.07 -44.50 59.50
C ASN A 67 -35.56 -43.15 58.94
N LEU A 68 -34.44 -42.62 59.44
CA LEU A 68 -33.78 -41.47 58.82
C LEU A 68 -33.40 -41.81 57.36
N PRO A 69 -33.44 -40.85 56.43
CA PRO A 69 -32.94 -41.07 55.07
C PRO A 69 -31.52 -41.65 55.16
N PRO A 70 -31.13 -42.63 54.31
CA PRO A 70 -29.87 -43.38 54.45
C PRO A 70 -28.60 -42.52 54.43
N ASP A 71 -28.74 -41.24 54.09
CA ASP A 71 -27.66 -40.26 53.93
C ASP A 71 -27.45 -39.37 55.18
N VAL A 72 -28.28 -39.52 56.23
CA VAL A 72 -28.19 -38.75 57.47
C VAL A 72 -27.82 -39.69 58.61
N GLN A 73 -26.73 -39.38 59.32
CA GLN A 73 -26.34 -40.11 60.54
C GLN A 73 -26.50 -39.21 61.75
N ALA A 74 -26.98 -39.74 62.86
CA ALA A 74 -27.24 -38.99 64.08
C ALA A 74 -26.60 -39.63 65.32
N VAL A 75 -26.28 -38.81 66.31
CA VAL A 75 -25.80 -39.20 67.65
C VAL A 75 -26.54 -38.38 68.70
N LEU A 76 -27.00 -39.03 69.77
CA LEU A 76 -27.60 -38.39 70.93
C LEU A 76 -26.67 -38.58 72.13
N LEU A 77 -26.25 -37.48 72.75
CA LEU A 77 -25.31 -37.42 73.87
C LEU A 77 -25.99 -36.82 75.10
N THR A 78 -25.58 -37.22 76.31
CA THR A 78 -25.83 -36.48 77.56
C THR A 78 -24.78 -35.38 77.81
N GLU A 79 -24.93 -34.55 78.85
CA GLU A 79 -23.96 -33.51 79.22
C GLU A 79 -22.56 -34.07 79.48
N ASP A 80 -22.50 -35.25 80.08
CA ASP A 80 -21.25 -35.96 80.37
C ASP A 80 -20.71 -36.69 79.13
N PHE A 81 -21.15 -36.29 77.93
CA PHE A 81 -20.79 -36.88 76.64
C PHE A 81 -21.00 -38.41 76.59
N THR A 82 -22.01 -38.91 77.30
CA THR A 82 -22.39 -40.32 77.24
C THR A 82 -23.34 -40.54 76.07
N VAL A 83 -23.00 -41.49 75.20
CA VAL A 83 -23.77 -41.79 73.99
C VAL A 83 -25.03 -42.56 74.38
N LEU A 84 -26.18 -41.91 74.33
CA LEU A 84 -27.47 -42.56 74.53
C LEU A 84 -27.86 -43.39 73.32
N LEU A 85 -27.60 -42.86 72.12
CA LEU A 85 -27.92 -43.47 70.83
C LEU A 85 -26.95 -42.96 69.76
N SER A 86 -26.57 -43.84 68.84
CA SER A 86 -25.68 -43.48 67.74
C SER A 86 -25.96 -44.32 66.51
N SER A 87 -26.19 -43.65 65.38
CA SER A 87 -26.09 -44.23 64.03
C SER A 87 -24.73 -43.95 63.39
N ILE A 88 -23.81 -43.30 64.12
CA ILE A 88 -22.44 -43.02 63.67
C ILE A 88 -21.54 -44.18 64.14
N PRO A 89 -20.89 -44.94 63.23
CA PRO A 89 -20.13 -46.14 63.60
C PRO A 89 -19.04 -45.92 64.66
N ASN A 90 -18.49 -44.71 64.73
CA ASN A 90 -17.41 -44.34 65.63
C ASN A 90 -17.86 -44.08 67.08
N PHE A 91 -19.17 -43.96 67.33
CA PHE A 91 -19.72 -43.73 68.67
C PHE A 91 -20.61 -44.93 69.03
N LYS A 92 -20.22 -45.68 70.07
CA LYS A 92 -20.96 -46.87 70.52
C LYS A 92 -22.01 -46.47 71.57
N GLN A 93 -23.15 -47.14 71.58
CA GLN A 93 -24.19 -46.88 72.58
C GLN A 93 -23.67 -47.19 74.00
N ASN A 94 -24.05 -46.35 74.97
CA ASN A 94 -23.65 -46.39 76.38
C ASN A 94 -22.14 -46.18 76.65
N SER A 95 -21.34 -45.73 75.67
CA SER A 95 -19.97 -45.31 75.93
C SER A 95 -19.91 -43.86 76.42
N SER A 96 -19.15 -43.58 77.47
CA SER A 96 -18.77 -42.23 77.85
C SER A 96 -17.58 -41.77 77.00
N LEU A 97 -17.66 -40.57 76.43
CA LEU A 97 -16.61 -39.94 75.63
C LEU A 97 -16.06 -38.73 76.38
N THR A 98 -14.77 -38.45 76.23
CA THR A 98 -14.21 -37.18 76.66
C THR A 98 -14.62 -36.07 75.70
N GLN A 99 -14.99 -34.89 76.21
CA GLN A 99 -15.33 -33.71 75.39
C GLN A 99 -14.27 -33.42 74.30
N LYS A 100 -12.99 -33.57 74.63
CA LYS A 100 -11.86 -33.35 73.71
C LYS A 100 -11.87 -34.30 72.51
N ASP A 101 -12.21 -35.57 72.72
CA ASP A 101 -12.22 -36.58 71.66
C ASP A 101 -13.39 -36.38 70.70
N PHE A 102 -14.53 -35.93 71.22
CA PHE A 102 -15.70 -35.59 70.42
C PHE A 102 -15.43 -34.42 69.46
N TRP A 103 -14.85 -33.33 69.95
CA TRP A 103 -14.53 -32.17 69.10
C TRP A 103 -13.41 -32.46 68.11
N ASN A 104 -12.37 -33.21 68.50
CA ASN A 104 -11.30 -33.63 67.60
C ASN A 104 -11.82 -34.53 66.46
N PHE A 105 -12.80 -35.39 66.75
CA PHE A 105 -13.47 -36.20 65.73
C PHE A 105 -14.22 -35.33 64.71
N ILE A 106 -14.99 -34.33 65.17
CA ILE A 106 -15.73 -33.41 64.30
C ILE A 106 -14.75 -32.60 63.44
N GLU A 107 -13.69 -32.06 64.04
CA GLU A 107 -12.68 -31.27 63.34
C GLU A 107 -12.04 -32.07 62.20
N LYS A 108 -11.55 -33.29 62.49
CA LYS A 108 -10.94 -34.19 61.50
C LYS A 108 -11.88 -34.61 60.37
N THR A 109 -13.19 -34.53 60.57
CA THR A 109 -14.19 -35.01 59.61
C THR A 109 -15.04 -33.89 58.99
N SER A 110 -14.80 -32.64 59.39
CA SER A 110 -15.52 -31.44 58.96
C SER A 110 -15.36 -31.15 57.45
N ASP A 111 -14.26 -31.57 56.82
CA ASP A 111 -14.06 -31.43 55.38
C ASP A 111 -15.00 -32.31 54.55
N ARG A 112 -15.39 -33.45 55.13
CA ARG A 112 -16.19 -34.47 54.45
C ARG A 112 -17.67 -34.39 54.81
N TYR A 113 -18.02 -33.98 56.02
CA TYR A 113 -19.40 -33.97 56.48
C TYR A 113 -19.85 -32.57 56.90
N PHE A 114 -21.11 -32.24 56.62
CA PHE A 114 -21.78 -31.11 57.25
C PHE A 114 -22.37 -31.58 58.59
N TYR A 115 -22.05 -30.89 59.67
CA TYR A 115 -22.52 -31.20 61.02
C TYR A 115 -23.58 -30.20 61.47
N GLN A 116 -24.62 -30.68 62.12
CA GLN A 116 -25.65 -29.87 62.76
C GLN A 116 -25.84 -30.33 64.20
N PHE A 117 -25.87 -29.38 65.13
CA PHE A 117 -26.04 -29.61 66.55
C PHE A 117 -27.42 -29.09 66.97
N MET A 118 -28.15 -29.89 67.70
CA MET A 118 -29.49 -29.58 68.21
C MET A 118 -29.57 -30.04 69.66
N THR A 119 -30.13 -29.25 70.56
CA THR A 119 -30.47 -29.70 71.91
C THR A 119 -31.98 -29.93 71.96
N PRO A 120 -32.46 -31.18 72.12
CA PRO A 120 -33.88 -31.48 71.94
C PRO A 120 -34.82 -30.85 73.00
N THR A 121 -34.32 -30.48 74.19
CA THR A 121 -35.16 -29.99 75.30
C THR A 121 -34.39 -29.11 76.28
N GLN A 122 -35.09 -28.18 76.97
CA GLN A 122 -34.49 -27.27 77.97
C GLN A 122 -34.43 -27.82 79.41
N GLN A 123 -35.02 -28.99 79.71
CA GLN A 123 -35.06 -29.54 81.08
C GLN A 123 -34.13 -30.75 81.32
N GLN A 124 -33.50 -31.31 80.29
CA GLN A 124 -32.41 -32.28 80.43
C GLN A 124 -31.31 -32.03 79.42
N ARG A 125 -30.09 -32.24 79.87
CA ARG A 125 -28.84 -31.84 79.24
C ARG A 125 -28.42 -32.85 78.17
N THR A 126 -29.12 -32.87 77.03
CA THR A 126 -28.81 -33.77 75.90
C THR A 126 -28.54 -33.02 74.60
N ILE A 127 -27.59 -33.52 73.81
CA ILE A 127 -27.12 -32.94 72.54
C ILE A 127 -27.35 -33.97 71.44
N LEU A 128 -28.19 -33.63 70.46
CA LEU A 128 -28.37 -34.34 69.21
C LEU A 128 -27.44 -33.76 68.15
N VAL A 129 -26.63 -34.61 67.53
CA VAL A 129 -25.69 -34.23 66.47
C VAL A 129 -26.01 -35.02 65.22
N THR A 130 -26.36 -34.33 64.14
CA THR A 130 -26.63 -34.93 62.83
C THR A 130 -25.51 -34.58 61.85
N ARG A 131 -25.20 -35.51 60.93
CA ARG A 131 -24.20 -35.29 59.89
C ARG A 131 -24.64 -35.81 58.52
N VAL A 132 -24.23 -35.11 57.46
CA VAL A 132 -24.52 -35.44 56.04
C VAL A 132 -23.26 -35.31 55.17
N ASP A 133 -23.05 -36.21 54.21
CA ASP A 133 -21.85 -36.25 53.35
C ASP A 133 -21.81 -35.11 52.31
N ARG A 134 -20.74 -34.29 52.32
CA ARG A 134 -20.51 -33.20 51.35
C ARG A 134 -20.15 -33.73 49.95
N ALA A 135 -19.59 -34.93 49.84
CA ALA A 135 -19.04 -35.48 48.61
C ALA A 135 -20.11 -35.93 47.60
N LYS A 136 -21.33 -36.22 48.03
CA LYS A 136 -22.44 -36.56 47.11
C LYS A 136 -22.83 -35.39 46.19
N ASN A 137 -22.58 -34.14 46.60
CA ASN A 137 -22.87 -32.95 45.80
C ASN A 137 -21.69 -32.47 44.92
N LYS A 138 -20.51 -33.10 45.02
CA LYS A 138 -19.29 -32.69 44.27
C LYS A 138 -19.04 -33.47 42.98
N LYS A 139 -19.71 -34.61 42.75
CA LYS A 139 -19.29 -35.55 41.69
C LYS A 139 -19.64 -35.16 40.24
N THR A 140 -20.38 -34.09 39.97
CA THR A 140 -20.83 -33.80 38.58
C THR A 140 -20.45 -32.43 38.02
N LYS A 141 -19.80 -31.53 38.77
CA LYS A 141 -19.59 -30.13 38.30
C LYS A 141 -18.17 -29.75 37.84
N GLY A 142 -17.15 -30.59 38.04
CA GLY A 142 -15.75 -30.20 37.76
C GLY A 142 -15.19 -30.61 36.39
N LYS A 143 -15.59 -31.76 35.84
CA LYS A 143 -14.97 -32.32 34.61
C LYS A 143 -15.71 -32.00 33.30
N GLY A 144 -16.99 -31.62 33.37
CA GLY A 144 -17.79 -31.25 32.17
C GLY A 144 -17.50 -29.85 31.62
N VAL A 145 -16.64 -29.06 32.29
CA VAL A 145 -16.47 -27.63 32.04
C VAL A 145 -15.25 -27.31 31.17
N LEU A 146 -14.17 -28.09 31.31
CA LEU A 146 -12.92 -27.84 30.56
C LEU A 146 -13.08 -28.16 29.07
N LEU A 147 -13.85 -29.20 28.74
CA LEU A 147 -14.06 -29.65 27.37
C LEU A 147 -14.75 -28.60 26.47
N PRO A 148 -15.89 -27.99 26.83
CA PRO A 148 -16.52 -26.97 25.98
C PRO A 148 -15.66 -25.70 25.84
N LEU A 149 -14.90 -25.32 26.86
CA LEU A 149 -13.97 -24.19 26.80
C LEU A 149 -12.85 -24.43 25.78
N ILE A 150 -12.24 -25.62 25.81
CA ILE A 150 -11.19 -26.00 24.86
C ILE A 150 -11.75 -26.01 23.43
N ILE A 151 -12.93 -26.59 23.21
CA ILE A 151 -13.59 -26.62 21.90
C ILE A 151 -13.83 -25.20 21.37
N PHE A 152 -14.32 -24.28 22.22
CA PHE A 152 -14.56 -22.89 21.84
C PHE A 152 -13.26 -22.18 21.39
N ILE A 153 -12.18 -22.34 22.16
CA ILE A 153 -10.87 -21.78 21.82
C ILE A 153 -10.36 -22.36 20.49
N CYS A 154 -10.47 -23.68 20.29
CA CYS A 154 -10.04 -24.33 19.04
C CYS A 154 -10.82 -23.80 17.81
N ILE A 155 -12.13 -23.59 17.93
CA ILE A 155 -12.95 -23.02 16.85
C ILE A 155 -12.49 -21.59 16.52
N MET A 156 -12.28 -20.75 17.53
CA MET A 156 -11.83 -19.37 17.32
C MET A 156 -10.44 -19.30 16.66
N VAL A 157 -9.50 -20.15 17.08
CA VAL A 157 -8.17 -20.24 16.47
C VAL A 157 -8.28 -20.70 15.01
N SER A 158 -9.12 -21.71 14.73
CA SER A 158 -9.33 -22.20 13.36
C SER A 158 -9.87 -21.11 12.43
N VAL A 159 -10.84 -20.31 12.89
CA VAL A 159 -11.39 -19.16 12.14
C VAL A 159 -10.31 -18.12 11.87
N CYS A 160 -9.47 -17.78 12.86
CA CYS A 160 -8.33 -16.88 12.66
C CYS A 160 -7.38 -17.39 11.58
N VAL A 161 -6.96 -18.66 11.67
CA VAL A 161 -6.03 -19.28 10.72
C VAL A 161 -6.63 -19.28 9.30
N PHE A 162 -7.92 -19.59 9.16
CA PHE A 162 -8.61 -19.53 7.88
C PHE A 162 -8.57 -18.14 7.25
N PHE A 163 -8.88 -17.08 8.01
CA PHE A 163 -8.82 -15.70 7.52
C PHE A 163 -7.39 -15.26 7.20
N ILE A 164 -6.40 -15.63 8.03
CA ILE A 164 -4.98 -15.37 7.77
C ILE A 164 -4.55 -15.96 6.43
N ILE A 165 -4.84 -17.24 6.19
CA ILE A 165 -4.46 -17.92 4.94
C ILE A 165 -5.15 -17.27 3.74
N LYS A 166 -6.44 -16.95 3.86
CA LYS A 166 -7.22 -16.34 2.77
C LYS A 166 -6.69 -14.95 2.39
N ILE A 167 -6.40 -14.10 3.38
CA ILE A 167 -5.85 -12.76 3.15
C ILE A 167 -4.42 -12.86 2.59
N SER A 168 -3.58 -13.72 3.17
CA SER A 168 -2.20 -13.94 2.73
C SER A 168 -2.13 -14.34 1.26
N ARG A 169 -2.87 -15.38 0.85
CA ARG A 169 -2.84 -15.85 -0.55
C ARG A 169 -3.28 -14.76 -1.54
N ASN A 170 -4.22 -13.90 -1.16
CA ASN A 170 -4.72 -12.84 -2.04
C ASN A 170 -3.71 -11.68 -2.22
N ILE A 171 -3.09 -11.23 -1.13
CA ILE A 171 -2.11 -10.14 -1.15
C ILE A 171 -0.80 -10.61 -1.81
N PHE A 172 -0.24 -11.73 -1.36
CA PHE A 172 1.04 -12.23 -1.87
C PHE A 172 0.97 -12.58 -3.36
N GLY A 173 -0.13 -13.19 -3.82
CA GLY A 173 -0.30 -13.48 -5.26
C GLY A 173 -0.31 -12.22 -6.13
N SER A 174 -0.91 -11.14 -5.64
CA SER A 174 -0.96 -9.87 -6.37
C SER A 174 0.41 -9.18 -6.42
N ILE A 175 1.17 -9.24 -5.32
CA ILE A 175 2.52 -8.67 -5.25
C ILE A 175 3.48 -9.41 -6.17
N ILE A 176 3.43 -10.76 -6.21
CA ILE A 176 4.29 -11.57 -7.08
C ILE A 176 4.01 -11.27 -8.56
N ASN A 177 2.75 -11.05 -8.93
CA ASN A 177 2.40 -10.67 -10.30
C ASN A 177 2.94 -9.27 -10.65
N LEU A 178 2.78 -8.30 -9.75
CA LEU A 178 3.35 -6.97 -9.92
C LEU A 178 4.88 -7.00 -10.04
N GLU A 179 5.56 -7.79 -9.21
CA GLU A 179 7.00 -8.00 -9.28
C GLU A 179 7.42 -8.53 -10.66
N LYS A 180 6.67 -9.53 -11.17
CA LYS A 180 6.92 -10.10 -12.49
C LYS A 180 6.71 -9.06 -13.61
N ASP A 181 5.65 -8.27 -13.54
CA ASP A 181 5.36 -7.22 -14.52
C ASP A 181 6.44 -6.12 -14.48
N MET A 182 6.87 -5.71 -13.28
CA MET A 182 7.99 -4.78 -13.09
C MET A 182 9.29 -5.34 -13.65
N LYS A 183 9.57 -6.62 -13.44
CA LYS A 183 10.78 -7.26 -13.97
C LYS A 183 10.77 -7.30 -15.49
N GLN A 184 9.64 -7.63 -16.11
CA GLN A 184 9.51 -7.58 -17.57
C GLN A 184 9.71 -6.17 -18.12
N LEU A 185 9.15 -5.16 -17.43
CA LEU A 185 9.35 -3.76 -17.78
C LEU A 185 10.83 -3.34 -17.67
N ALA A 186 11.50 -3.73 -16.60
CA ALA A 186 12.92 -3.45 -16.35
C ALA A 186 13.84 -4.17 -17.35
N ASP A 187 13.49 -5.39 -17.76
CA ASP A 187 14.19 -6.16 -18.79
C ASP A 187 13.93 -5.63 -20.21
N GLY A 188 13.15 -4.55 -20.36
CA GLY A 188 12.85 -3.90 -21.64
C GLY A 188 11.79 -4.60 -22.47
N ASN A 189 11.10 -5.60 -21.92
CA ASN A 189 9.97 -6.24 -22.57
C ASN A 189 8.71 -5.38 -22.39
N LEU A 190 8.49 -4.48 -23.36
CA LEU A 190 7.36 -3.55 -23.39
C LEU A 190 6.09 -4.13 -24.02
N ALA A 191 6.01 -5.45 -24.20
CA ALA A 191 4.79 -6.08 -24.69
C ALA A 191 3.59 -5.73 -23.79
N GLU A 192 2.40 -5.67 -24.39
CA GLU A 192 1.18 -5.38 -23.63
C GLU A 192 1.05 -6.38 -22.48
N ILE A 193 0.98 -5.85 -21.26
CA ILE A 193 0.68 -6.66 -20.07
C ILE A 193 -0.75 -7.13 -20.25
N LYS A 194 -0.92 -8.34 -20.81
CA LYS A 194 -2.24 -8.92 -21.06
C LYS A 194 -3.05 -8.79 -19.78
N LYS A 195 -4.19 -8.09 -19.86
CA LYS A 195 -5.27 -8.00 -18.86
C LYS A 195 -5.94 -9.36 -18.58
N ASN A 196 -5.17 -10.44 -18.53
CA ASN A 196 -5.64 -11.79 -18.22
C ASN A 196 -5.89 -12.01 -16.71
N SER A 197 -5.66 -10.98 -15.89
CA SER A 197 -6.03 -10.99 -14.47
C SER A 197 -7.44 -10.42 -14.31
N ARG A 198 -8.42 -11.29 -14.57
CA ARG A 198 -9.79 -11.30 -14.04
C ARG A 198 -10.37 -9.94 -13.59
N LYS A 199 -11.40 -9.52 -14.33
CA LYS A 199 -12.50 -8.67 -13.84
C LYS A 199 -12.78 -8.90 -12.35
N LYS A 200 -12.86 -7.78 -11.62
CA LYS A 200 -13.44 -7.54 -10.29
C LYS A 200 -12.51 -7.76 -9.07
N ASP A 201 -12.40 -6.66 -8.30
CA ASP A 201 -12.02 -6.61 -6.89
C ASP A 201 -10.55 -6.67 -6.48
N TYR A 202 -9.67 -5.98 -7.20
CA TYR A 202 -8.40 -5.56 -6.61
C TYR A 202 -8.62 -4.33 -5.71
N SER A 203 -8.33 -4.51 -4.42
CA SER A 203 -8.13 -3.48 -3.41
C SER A 203 -7.42 -2.26 -4.01
N ASN A 204 -8.08 -1.10 -3.93
CA ASN A 204 -7.76 0.17 -4.61
C ASN A 204 -6.26 0.52 -4.68
N GLU A 205 -5.46 0.15 -3.69
CA GLU A 205 -4.03 0.46 -3.62
C GLU A 205 -3.17 -0.28 -4.68
N ILE A 206 -3.41 -1.57 -4.90
CA ILE A 206 -2.66 -2.36 -5.90
C ILE A 206 -3.06 -1.94 -7.32
N SER A 207 -4.35 -1.68 -7.53
CA SER A 207 -4.88 -1.19 -8.80
C SER A 207 -4.23 0.13 -9.22
N SER A 208 -4.02 1.07 -8.29
CA SER A 208 -3.34 2.33 -8.59
C SER A 208 -1.88 2.15 -9.00
N ILE A 209 -1.17 1.19 -8.38
CA ILE A 209 0.22 0.89 -8.74
C ILE A 209 0.28 0.27 -10.13
N SER A 210 -0.60 -0.70 -10.42
CA SER A 210 -0.71 -1.30 -11.76
C SER A 210 -1.03 -0.25 -12.83
N GLU A 211 -1.92 0.70 -12.56
CA GLU A 211 -2.25 1.78 -13.50
C GLU A 211 -1.05 2.70 -13.76
N ASN A 212 -0.33 3.10 -12.71
CA ASN A 212 0.88 3.92 -12.85
C ASN A 212 1.99 3.18 -13.61
N LEU A 213 2.13 1.87 -13.38
CA LEU A 213 3.07 1.02 -14.10
C LEU A 213 2.71 0.96 -15.59
N GLU A 214 1.43 0.81 -15.93
CA GLU A 214 0.97 0.80 -17.30
C GLU A 214 1.18 2.15 -18.00
N LYS A 215 0.90 3.27 -17.32
CA LYS A 215 1.22 4.61 -17.84
C LYS A 215 2.71 4.75 -18.15
N THR A 216 3.57 4.30 -17.23
CA THR A 216 5.03 4.30 -17.42
C THR A 216 5.43 3.45 -18.63
N ARG A 217 4.86 2.25 -18.78
CA ARG A 217 5.12 1.37 -19.94
C ARG A 217 4.74 2.06 -21.26
N ILE A 218 3.56 2.67 -21.33
CA ILE A 218 3.10 3.38 -22.53
C ILE A 218 4.07 4.52 -22.87
N SER A 219 4.45 5.35 -21.90
CA SER A 219 5.41 6.45 -22.12
C SER A 219 6.78 5.94 -22.60
N LEU A 220 7.25 4.80 -22.10
CA LEU A 220 8.49 4.16 -22.57
C LEU A 220 8.37 3.66 -24.01
N VAL A 221 7.26 3.02 -24.37
CA VAL A 221 6.98 2.58 -25.75
C VAL A 221 6.97 3.77 -26.71
N GLU A 222 6.28 4.85 -26.34
CA GLU A 222 6.24 6.06 -27.15
C GLU A 222 7.63 6.69 -27.31
N ALA A 223 8.42 6.76 -26.23
CA ALA A 223 9.80 7.25 -26.29
C ALA A 223 10.68 6.37 -27.19
N GLN A 224 10.55 5.04 -27.11
CA GLN A 224 11.27 4.11 -27.97
C GLN A 224 10.86 4.26 -29.44
N ASN A 225 9.57 4.41 -29.71
CA ASN A 225 9.04 4.64 -31.06
C ASN A 225 9.52 5.97 -31.63
N ARG A 226 9.55 7.05 -30.84
CA ARG A 226 10.15 8.34 -31.25
C ARG A 226 11.63 8.17 -31.61
N LYS A 227 12.40 7.45 -30.78
CA LYS A 227 13.80 7.13 -31.05
C LYS A 227 13.98 6.30 -32.33
N TYR A 228 13.14 5.30 -32.59
CA TYR A 228 13.21 4.51 -33.82
C TYR A 228 12.86 5.33 -35.06
N LYS A 229 11.77 6.10 -35.01
CA LYS A 229 11.40 7.03 -36.09
C LYS A 229 12.53 8.02 -36.38
N PHE A 230 13.18 8.52 -35.33
CA PHE A 230 14.36 9.39 -35.45
C PHE A 230 15.51 8.73 -36.20
N ILE A 231 15.95 7.54 -35.76
CA ILE A 231 17.06 6.82 -36.42
C ILE A 231 16.71 6.49 -37.87
N MET A 232 15.46 6.10 -38.13
CA MET A 232 15.03 5.71 -39.47
C MET A 232 14.93 6.90 -40.42
N GLY A 233 14.41 8.05 -39.97
CA GLY A 233 14.37 9.29 -40.73
C GLY A 233 15.77 9.78 -41.09
N ILE A 234 16.67 9.87 -40.11
CA ILE A 234 18.07 10.25 -40.36
C ILE A 234 18.75 9.31 -41.34
N SER A 235 18.56 8.01 -41.19
CA SER A 235 19.19 7.02 -42.09
C SER A 235 18.71 7.18 -43.54
N HIS A 236 17.44 7.53 -43.74
CA HIS A 236 16.90 7.81 -45.07
C HIS A 236 17.53 9.09 -45.65
N ASP A 237 17.52 10.17 -44.88
CA ASP A 237 17.95 11.46 -45.38
C ASP A 237 19.46 11.53 -45.58
N LEU A 238 20.26 10.78 -44.81
CA LEU A 238 21.71 10.65 -45.03
C LEU A 238 22.03 9.81 -46.27
N ARG A 239 21.19 8.81 -46.61
CA ARG A 239 21.43 7.94 -47.77
C ARG A 239 21.33 8.71 -49.09
N THR A 240 20.43 9.67 -49.18
CA THR A 240 20.20 10.48 -50.39
C THR A 240 21.45 11.25 -50.84
N PRO A 241 22.07 12.15 -50.04
CA PRO A 241 23.28 12.86 -50.44
C PRO A 241 24.46 11.90 -50.67
N VAL A 242 24.57 10.82 -49.88
CA VAL A 242 25.62 9.80 -50.10
C VAL A 242 25.48 9.12 -51.46
N ALA A 243 24.25 8.75 -51.86
CA ALA A 243 24.00 8.14 -53.17
C ALA A 243 24.30 9.11 -54.32
N VAL A 244 23.96 10.39 -54.16
CA VAL A 244 24.28 11.45 -55.13
C VAL A 244 25.78 11.63 -55.26
N ILE A 245 26.49 11.81 -54.15
CA ILE A 245 27.96 11.94 -54.14
C ILE A 245 28.59 10.73 -54.82
N LYS A 246 28.19 9.51 -54.43
CA LYS A 246 28.71 8.27 -55.01
C LYS A 246 28.49 8.20 -56.52
N GLY A 247 27.25 8.44 -56.99
CA GLY A 247 26.92 8.37 -58.41
C GLY A 247 27.70 9.38 -59.26
N TYR A 248 27.87 10.61 -58.77
CA TYR A 248 28.67 11.62 -59.48
C TYR A 248 30.18 11.33 -59.42
N THR A 249 30.69 10.79 -58.31
CA THR A 249 32.10 10.36 -58.24
C THR A 249 32.38 9.18 -59.18
N GLU A 250 31.44 8.23 -59.32
CA GLU A 250 31.53 7.13 -60.29
C GLU A 250 31.48 7.66 -61.73
N ALA A 251 30.58 8.60 -62.03
CA ALA A 251 30.47 9.21 -63.36
C ALA A 251 31.72 10.03 -63.76
N LEU A 252 32.38 10.69 -62.80
CA LEU A 252 33.66 11.35 -63.00
C LEU A 252 34.81 10.35 -63.20
N HIS A 253 34.81 9.26 -62.43
CA HIS A 253 35.83 8.21 -62.50
C HIS A 253 35.77 7.44 -63.82
N ASP A 254 34.57 7.13 -64.29
CA ASP A 254 34.33 6.38 -65.54
C ASP A 254 34.41 7.27 -66.80
N GLU A 255 34.86 8.53 -66.64
CA GLU A 255 34.99 9.55 -67.68
C GLU A 255 33.69 9.86 -68.46
N VAL A 256 32.53 9.45 -67.92
CA VAL A 256 31.20 9.76 -68.46
C VAL A 256 30.95 11.27 -68.47
N ILE A 257 31.43 11.96 -67.42
CA ILE A 257 31.47 13.42 -67.34
C ILE A 257 32.93 13.86 -67.56
N SER A 258 33.21 14.40 -68.74
CA SER A 258 34.58 14.72 -69.17
C SER A 258 34.76 16.16 -69.66
N ASP A 259 33.67 16.90 -69.91
CA ASP A 259 33.77 18.33 -70.22
C ASP A 259 34.21 19.14 -68.99
N LYS A 260 35.14 20.09 -69.20
CA LYS A 260 35.77 20.84 -68.10
C LYS A 260 34.76 21.69 -67.31
N ASN A 261 33.71 22.19 -67.94
CA ASN A 261 32.66 22.94 -67.25
C ASN A 261 31.73 22.01 -66.49
N GLU A 262 31.33 20.87 -67.08
CA GLU A 262 30.50 19.86 -66.41
C GLU A 262 31.21 19.22 -65.20
N VAL A 263 32.52 18.96 -65.30
CA VAL A 263 33.33 18.49 -64.18
C VAL A 263 33.31 19.51 -63.04
N LYS A 264 33.48 20.80 -63.35
CA LYS A 264 33.45 21.86 -62.33
C LYS A 264 32.08 21.94 -61.63
N GLN A 265 30.99 21.91 -62.39
CA GLN A 265 29.63 21.91 -61.84
C GLN A 265 29.35 20.66 -60.99
N THR A 266 29.85 19.50 -61.43
CA THR A 266 29.71 18.23 -60.70
C THR A 266 30.46 18.27 -59.36
N LEU A 267 31.68 18.82 -59.34
CA LEU A 267 32.46 19.01 -58.13
C LEU A 267 31.79 20.01 -57.16
N GLU A 268 31.22 21.09 -57.68
CA GLU A 268 30.45 22.05 -56.87
C GLU A 268 29.21 21.36 -56.24
N LEU A 269 28.52 20.51 -56.99
CA LEU A 269 27.39 19.73 -56.49
C LEU A 269 27.80 18.70 -55.42
N ILE A 270 28.90 17.97 -55.63
CA ILE A 270 29.45 17.03 -54.64
C ILE A 270 29.81 17.78 -53.35
N ASN A 271 30.43 18.95 -53.46
CA ASN A 271 30.79 19.77 -52.31
C ASN A 271 29.54 20.22 -51.54
N ALA A 272 28.53 20.73 -52.25
CA ALA A 272 27.25 21.11 -51.65
C ALA A 272 26.56 19.95 -50.91
N LYS A 273 26.55 18.75 -51.50
CA LYS A 273 25.97 17.55 -50.84
C LYS A 273 26.81 17.05 -49.67
N SER A 274 28.12 17.26 -49.69
CA SER A 274 29.00 16.94 -48.56
C SER A 274 28.77 17.88 -47.38
N SER A 275 28.68 19.19 -47.63
CA SER A 275 28.32 20.17 -46.59
C SER A 275 26.91 19.95 -46.03
N GLN A 276 25.96 19.52 -46.87
CA GLN A 276 24.64 19.11 -46.40
C GLN A 276 24.74 17.94 -45.41
N LEU A 277 25.54 16.92 -45.71
CA LEU A 277 25.75 15.76 -44.83
C LEU A 277 26.39 16.15 -43.50
N GLU A 278 27.37 17.05 -43.53
CA GLU A 278 28.05 17.58 -42.33
C GLU A 278 27.05 18.28 -41.41
N ASN A 279 26.22 19.17 -41.95
CA ASN A 279 25.15 19.84 -41.21
C ASN A 279 24.15 18.85 -40.59
N MET A 280 23.84 17.75 -41.28
CA MET A 280 22.96 16.70 -40.76
C MET A 280 23.59 15.96 -39.58
N ILE A 281 24.89 15.66 -39.66
CA ILE A 281 25.65 15.01 -38.59
C ILE A 281 25.73 15.93 -37.37
N ASP A 282 26.01 17.21 -37.57
CA ASP A 282 26.04 18.19 -36.49
C ASP A 282 24.68 18.33 -35.81
N THR A 283 23.60 18.34 -36.57
CA THR A 283 22.24 18.35 -36.01
C THR A 283 21.99 17.12 -35.14
N LEU A 284 22.41 15.94 -35.58
CA LEU A 284 22.32 14.69 -34.81
C LEU A 284 23.14 14.72 -33.52
N ILE A 285 24.42 15.11 -33.58
CA ILE A 285 25.31 15.17 -32.41
C ILE A 285 24.75 16.13 -31.36
N ASN A 286 24.18 17.24 -31.81
CA ASN A 286 23.66 18.22 -30.88
C ASN A 286 22.33 17.80 -30.26
N TYR A 287 21.47 17.09 -31.00
CA TYR A 287 20.28 16.47 -30.42
C TYR A 287 20.63 15.45 -29.31
N THR A 288 21.66 14.63 -29.52
CA THR A 288 22.06 13.64 -28.49
C THR A 288 22.65 14.30 -27.24
N LYS A 289 23.40 15.40 -27.41
CA LYS A 289 23.90 16.21 -26.28
C LYS A 289 22.77 16.88 -25.49
N LEU A 290 21.73 17.39 -26.17
CA LEU A 290 20.59 18.07 -25.52
C LEU A 290 19.68 17.13 -24.71
N ASN A 291 19.66 15.83 -25.00
CA ASN A 291 18.85 14.86 -24.24
C ASN A 291 19.51 14.36 -22.95
N ASN A 292 20.77 14.73 -22.68
CA ASN A 292 21.42 14.42 -21.41
C ASN A 292 21.12 15.53 -20.38
N SER A 293 20.86 15.13 -19.14
CA SER A 293 20.52 16.01 -18.00
C SER A 293 21.62 17.02 -17.62
N GLU A 294 22.79 16.96 -18.26
CA GLU A 294 23.97 17.81 -18.04
C GLU A 294 23.78 19.26 -18.51
N LEU A 295 22.73 19.57 -19.26
CA LEU A 295 22.42 20.93 -19.75
C LEU A 295 22.38 21.99 -18.64
N ARG A 296 21.83 21.64 -17.46
CA ARG A 296 21.76 22.57 -16.33
C ARG A 296 23.13 22.97 -15.79
N ASP A 297 24.12 22.08 -15.92
CA ASP A 297 25.48 22.32 -15.46
C ASP A 297 26.29 23.22 -16.42
N THR A 298 25.72 23.57 -17.59
CA THR A 298 26.34 24.44 -18.60
C THR A 298 25.84 25.88 -18.57
N LEU A 299 24.96 26.25 -17.64
CA LEU A 299 24.41 27.60 -17.54
C LEU A 299 25.41 28.53 -16.85
N THR A 300 25.79 29.60 -17.53
CA THR A 300 26.64 30.69 -17.01
C THR A 300 25.87 32.01 -17.01
N SER A 301 26.25 32.95 -16.13
CA SER A 301 25.71 34.31 -16.17
C SER A 301 26.24 34.99 -17.42
N GLU A 302 25.36 35.25 -18.39
CA GLU A 302 25.73 35.82 -19.68
C GLU A 302 24.78 36.98 -20.02
N SER A 303 25.30 37.99 -20.72
CA SER A 303 24.46 39.08 -21.23
C SER A 303 23.64 38.63 -22.43
N ILE A 304 22.33 38.48 -22.24
CA ILE A 304 21.41 38.24 -23.37
C ILE A 304 21.29 39.47 -24.26
N THR A 305 21.52 40.66 -23.71
CA THR A 305 21.47 41.92 -24.47
C THR A 305 22.59 41.97 -25.51
N ASP A 306 23.80 41.56 -25.13
CA ASP A 306 24.94 41.52 -26.04
C ASP A 306 24.77 40.42 -27.09
N ILE A 307 24.27 39.24 -26.70
CA ILE A 307 23.98 38.14 -27.64
C ILE A 307 22.98 38.58 -28.72
N ILE A 308 21.87 39.26 -28.34
CA ILE A 308 20.88 39.73 -29.31
C ILE A 308 21.47 40.80 -30.24
N LYS A 309 22.29 41.72 -29.71
CA LYS A 309 22.94 42.78 -30.51
C LYS A 309 23.94 42.21 -31.51
N ASP A 310 24.73 41.23 -31.10
CA ASP A 310 25.69 40.56 -31.98
C ASP A 310 24.96 39.77 -33.07
N PHE A 311 23.91 39.02 -32.70
CA PHE A 311 23.06 38.32 -33.64
C PHE A 311 22.39 39.27 -34.65
N ALA A 312 21.89 40.43 -34.21
CA ALA A 312 21.27 41.42 -35.08
C ALA A 312 22.26 41.99 -36.12
N LYS A 313 23.52 42.23 -35.73
CA LYS A 313 24.58 42.67 -36.65
C LYS A 313 24.91 41.59 -37.68
N GLU A 314 25.04 40.34 -37.24
CA GLU A 314 25.33 39.21 -38.14
C GLU A 314 24.17 38.95 -39.11
N SER A 315 22.94 39.09 -38.63
CA SER A 315 21.72 38.99 -39.43
C SER A 315 21.67 40.03 -40.54
N ASP A 316 22.09 41.28 -40.27
CA ASP A 316 22.12 42.36 -41.26
C ASP A 316 23.12 42.08 -42.42
N ILE A 317 24.30 41.53 -42.07
CA ILE A 317 25.30 41.09 -43.05
C ILE A 317 24.71 39.97 -43.92
N THR A 318 24.10 38.97 -43.29
CA THR A 318 23.50 37.81 -43.97
C THR A 318 22.34 38.24 -44.86
N GLY A 319 21.46 39.11 -44.36
CA GLY A 319 20.35 39.66 -45.13
C GLY A 319 20.83 40.39 -46.39
N THR A 320 21.91 41.16 -46.29
CA THR A 320 22.53 41.83 -47.45
C THR A 320 23.00 40.83 -48.51
N ILE A 321 23.65 39.74 -48.09
CA ILE A 321 24.13 38.67 -48.98
C ILE A 321 22.96 37.99 -49.71
N PHE A 322 21.88 37.70 -48.99
CA PHE A 322 20.69 37.05 -49.53
C PHE A 322 19.64 38.03 -50.08
N LYS A 323 19.95 39.33 -50.20
CA LYS A 323 19.02 40.37 -50.68
C LYS A 323 17.68 40.40 -49.93
N ARG A 324 17.72 40.29 -48.61
CA ARG A 324 16.57 40.46 -47.69
C ARG A 324 16.76 41.74 -46.90
N LYS A 325 15.68 42.47 -46.60
CA LYS A 325 15.75 43.68 -45.78
C LYS A 325 15.61 43.32 -44.32
N ILE A 326 16.63 43.60 -43.52
CA ILE A 326 16.59 43.34 -42.08
C ILE A 326 16.21 44.62 -41.35
N VAL A 327 15.19 44.53 -40.49
CA VAL A 327 14.76 45.63 -39.63
C VAL A 327 14.97 45.20 -38.19
N THR A 328 15.67 45.98 -37.38
CA THR A 328 15.96 45.64 -35.99
C THR A 328 15.36 46.67 -35.05
N ASN A 329 14.62 46.21 -34.04
CA ASN A 329 14.11 47.04 -32.95
C ASN A 329 14.46 46.40 -31.60
N ILE A 330 15.58 46.81 -31.02
CA ILE A 330 16.09 46.28 -29.75
C ILE A 330 15.79 47.29 -28.64
N GLU A 331 14.71 47.05 -27.88
CA GLU A 331 14.26 47.89 -26.77
C GLU A 331 14.88 47.48 -25.42
N LEU A 332 15.97 46.71 -25.46
CA LEU A 332 16.73 46.31 -24.29
C LEU A 332 17.80 47.36 -23.97
N THR A 333 17.43 48.34 -23.15
CA THR A 333 18.30 49.48 -22.80
C THR A 333 19.31 49.19 -21.70
N GLN A 334 19.10 48.16 -20.88
CA GLN A 334 20.01 47.74 -19.81
C GLN A 334 20.78 46.49 -20.24
N ASN A 335 22.00 46.33 -19.72
CA ASN A 335 22.73 45.07 -19.89
C ASN A 335 22.12 44.02 -18.94
N ILE A 336 21.29 43.13 -19.48
CA ILE A 336 20.60 42.12 -18.68
C ILE A 336 21.40 40.82 -18.71
N GLU A 337 21.88 40.39 -17.54
CA GLU A 337 22.52 39.10 -17.36
C GLU A 337 21.52 38.06 -16.86
N ILE A 338 21.52 36.89 -17.49
CA ILE A 338 20.69 35.75 -17.08
C ILE A 338 21.49 34.45 -17.18
N PRO A 339 21.18 33.44 -16.34
CA PRO A 339 21.78 32.12 -16.45
C PRO A 339 21.31 31.44 -17.75
N LEU A 340 22.20 31.36 -18.73
CA LEU A 340 21.94 30.72 -20.02
C LEU A 340 23.20 30.01 -20.54
N ASN A 341 23.03 29.20 -21.59
CA ASN A 341 24.16 28.69 -22.37
C ASN A 341 24.23 29.49 -23.68
N LYS A 342 25.26 30.33 -23.80
CA LYS A 342 25.43 31.25 -24.93
C LYS A 342 25.36 30.56 -26.29
N GLN A 343 26.05 29.42 -26.45
CA GLN A 343 26.11 28.68 -27.72
C GLN A 343 24.74 28.12 -28.13
N LEU A 344 23.97 27.64 -27.16
CA LEU A 344 22.63 27.10 -27.43
C LEU A 344 21.63 28.20 -27.80
N VAL A 345 21.71 29.36 -27.16
CA VAL A 345 20.86 30.51 -27.48
C VAL A 345 21.20 31.06 -28.86
N GLN A 346 22.48 31.23 -29.18
CA GLN A 346 22.92 31.64 -30.53
C GLN A 346 22.35 30.71 -31.60
N ARG A 347 22.41 29.40 -31.36
CA ARG A 347 21.83 28.42 -32.28
C ARG A 347 20.32 28.53 -32.44
N VAL A 348 19.57 28.82 -31.38
CA VAL A 348 18.13 29.07 -31.50
C VAL A 348 17.89 30.23 -32.47
N PHE A 349 18.64 31.32 -32.32
CA PHE A 349 18.53 32.47 -33.22
C PHE A 349 18.94 32.13 -34.66
N GLU A 350 20.05 31.43 -34.86
CA GLU A 350 20.50 30.97 -36.18
C GLU A 350 19.45 30.07 -36.87
N ASN A 351 18.87 29.12 -36.14
CA ASN A 351 17.85 28.22 -36.68
C ASN A 351 16.58 28.97 -37.12
N LEU A 352 16.08 29.88 -36.25
CA LEU A 352 14.89 30.68 -36.56
C LEU A 352 15.16 31.65 -37.72
N PHE A 353 16.33 32.28 -37.75
CA PHE A 353 16.70 33.23 -38.80
C PHE A 353 16.95 32.55 -40.15
N SER A 354 17.60 31.39 -40.15
CA SER A 354 17.79 30.58 -41.35
C SER A 354 16.43 30.19 -41.96
N ASN A 355 15.46 29.81 -41.13
CA ASN A 355 14.09 29.57 -41.58
C ASN A 355 13.46 30.84 -42.16
N ALA A 356 13.58 31.99 -41.49
CA ALA A 356 13.07 33.26 -41.99
C ALA A 356 13.68 33.63 -43.37
N ILE A 357 15.01 33.53 -43.53
CA ILE A 357 15.71 33.80 -44.80
C ILE A 357 15.20 32.89 -45.92
N ARG A 358 15.01 31.60 -45.62
CA ARG A 358 14.57 30.60 -46.59
C ARG A 358 13.16 30.87 -47.12
N TYR A 359 12.23 31.25 -46.24
CA TYR A 359 10.81 31.40 -46.61
C TYR A 359 10.37 32.83 -46.97
N THR A 360 11.26 33.82 -46.82
CA THR A 360 11.04 35.22 -47.25
C THR A 360 11.50 35.39 -48.70
N ASN A 361 10.82 36.18 -49.53
CA ASN A 361 11.28 36.45 -50.90
C ASN A 361 12.34 37.56 -50.98
N GLU A 362 13.00 37.71 -52.13
CA GLU A 362 13.95 38.81 -52.35
C GLU A 362 13.28 40.18 -52.13
N ASN A 363 13.96 41.04 -51.37
CA ASN A 363 13.57 42.41 -50.98
C ASN A 363 12.45 42.54 -49.94
N ASP A 364 11.83 41.44 -49.52
CA ASP A 364 10.88 41.42 -48.39
C ASP A 364 11.62 41.55 -47.05
N ILE A 365 10.85 41.85 -45.99
CA ILE A 365 11.39 42.26 -44.69
C ILE A 365 11.44 41.08 -43.70
N ILE A 366 12.55 40.99 -42.97
CA ILE A 366 12.67 40.19 -41.75
C ILE A 366 12.92 41.16 -40.59
N ALA A 367 12.02 41.18 -39.61
CA ALA A 367 12.11 42.03 -38.43
C ALA A 367 12.60 41.25 -37.21
N ILE A 368 13.62 41.78 -36.52
CA ILE A 368 14.15 41.25 -35.25
C ILE A 368 13.79 42.26 -34.16
N ASN A 369 12.87 41.89 -33.27
CA ASN A 369 12.43 42.73 -32.16
C ASN A 369 12.87 42.11 -30.83
N SER A 370 13.19 42.96 -29.85
CA SER A 370 13.33 42.49 -28.47
C SER A 370 12.85 43.54 -27.49
N PHE A 371 12.08 43.09 -26.49
CA PHE A 371 11.47 43.95 -25.48
C PHE A 371 11.18 43.16 -24.19
N ILE A 372 10.91 43.88 -23.10
CA ILE A 372 10.52 43.28 -21.83
C ILE A 372 9.00 43.32 -21.69
N LYS A 373 8.37 42.17 -21.42
CA LYS A 373 6.94 42.07 -21.14
C LYS A 373 6.69 41.04 -20.06
N ASP A 374 5.84 41.36 -19.07
CA ASP A 374 5.45 40.45 -17.98
C ASP A 374 6.66 39.81 -17.25
N ASN A 375 7.71 40.59 -16.98
CA ASN A 375 8.97 40.16 -16.37
C ASN A 375 9.71 39.05 -17.15
N LYS A 376 9.52 39.03 -18.48
CA LYS A 376 10.20 38.15 -19.42
C LYS A 376 10.84 38.98 -20.53
N ILE A 377 11.98 38.49 -21.03
CA ILE A 377 12.62 39.02 -22.22
C ILE A 377 11.98 38.30 -23.40
N ILE A 378 11.37 39.08 -24.29
CA ILE A 378 10.76 38.58 -25.51
C ILE A 378 11.70 38.92 -26.65
N VAL A 379 12.02 37.91 -27.48
CA VAL A 379 12.77 38.07 -28.74
C VAL A 379 11.87 37.54 -29.83
N GLU A 380 11.56 38.38 -30.82
CA GLU A 380 10.70 38.03 -31.94
C GLU A 380 11.49 38.13 -33.24
N ILE A 381 11.39 37.10 -34.07
CA ILE A 381 11.87 37.11 -35.45
C ILE A 381 10.62 36.95 -36.31
N LYS A 382 10.30 37.97 -37.10
CA LYS A 382 9.11 38.01 -37.94
C LYS A 382 9.53 38.13 -39.40
N ASP A 383 9.06 37.22 -40.24
CA ASP A 383 9.21 37.27 -41.69
C ASP A 383 7.92 37.68 -42.40
N GLU A 384 8.06 38.15 -43.65
CA GLU A 384 6.95 38.41 -44.59
C GLU A 384 6.78 37.26 -45.60
N GLY A 385 7.18 36.05 -45.22
CA GLY A 385 7.13 34.87 -46.07
C GLY A 385 5.73 34.27 -46.26
N SER A 386 5.69 33.08 -46.86
CA SER A 386 4.45 32.36 -47.21
C SER A 386 3.58 31.92 -46.01
N GLY A 387 4.08 32.07 -44.78
CA GLY A 387 3.40 31.66 -43.55
C GLY A 387 3.25 30.14 -43.41
N ILE A 388 2.65 29.72 -42.30
CA ILE A 388 2.41 28.32 -41.94
C ILE A 388 0.90 28.10 -41.87
N GLN A 389 0.41 27.00 -42.45
CA GLN A 389 -1.01 26.64 -42.39
C GLN A 389 -1.42 26.31 -40.94
N GLU A 390 -2.68 26.58 -40.56
CA GLU A 390 -3.14 26.37 -39.18
C GLU A 390 -3.02 24.91 -38.73
N GLU A 391 -3.24 23.95 -39.63
CA GLU A 391 -3.13 22.53 -39.33
C GLU A 391 -1.69 22.10 -39.04
N ASP A 392 -0.72 22.81 -39.62
CA ASP A 392 0.69 22.51 -39.54
C ASP A 392 1.31 23.10 -38.24
N LEU A 393 0.68 24.13 -37.63
CA LEU A 393 1.18 24.84 -36.43
C LEU A 393 1.42 23.93 -35.22
N ALA A 394 0.58 22.91 -35.02
CA ALA A 394 0.74 21.96 -33.91
C ALA A 394 1.97 21.05 -34.08
N HIS A 395 2.51 20.98 -35.29
CA HIS A 395 3.52 20.02 -35.70
C HIS A 395 4.84 20.68 -36.12
N ILE A 396 4.97 22.01 -36.10
CA ILE A 396 6.20 22.70 -36.54
C ILE A 396 7.44 22.38 -35.70
N PHE A 397 7.24 21.91 -34.46
CA PHE A 397 8.31 21.46 -33.58
C PHE A 397 8.47 19.93 -33.60
N ASP A 398 7.63 19.22 -34.35
CA ASP A 398 7.78 17.78 -34.56
C ASP A 398 8.95 17.53 -35.51
N LEU A 399 9.79 16.58 -35.13
CA LEU A 399 11.00 16.27 -35.86
C LEU A 399 10.67 15.73 -37.27
N PHE A 400 11.34 16.28 -38.29
CA PHE A 400 11.13 15.97 -39.71
C PHE A 400 9.74 16.32 -40.25
N TYR A 401 8.94 17.06 -39.48
CA TYR A 401 7.69 17.58 -39.99
C TYR A 401 7.97 18.74 -40.95
N ARG A 402 7.41 18.64 -42.15
CA ARG A 402 7.54 19.67 -43.18
C ARG A 402 6.14 20.10 -43.57
N GLY A 403 5.86 21.39 -43.39
CA GLY A 403 4.58 21.98 -43.77
C GLY A 403 4.28 21.77 -45.25
N THR A 404 2.99 21.70 -45.57
CA THR A 404 2.49 21.35 -46.92
C THR A 404 3.00 22.28 -48.03
N ASN A 405 3.32 23.54 -47.70
CA ASN A 405 3.87 24.55 -48.62
C ASN A 405 5.36 24.34 -48.97
N SER A 406 6.09 23.46 -48.28
CA SER A 406 7.56 23.36 -48.38
C SER A 406 8.08 22.35 -49.40
N ARG A 407 7.24 21.73 -50.24
CA ARG A 407 7.60 20.58 -51.12
C ARG A 407 8.69 20.86 -52.17
N ARG A 408 9.11 22.12 -52.38
CA ARG A 408 10.06 22.51 -53.44
C ARG A 408 11.45 22.96 -52.97
N GLU A 409 11.73 23.01 -51.66
CA GLU A 409 13.01 23.51 -51.15
C GLU A 409 13.82 22.45 -50.39
N GLU A 410 15.16 22.55 -50.40
CA GLU A 410 16.03 21.70 -49.58
C GLU A 410 15.95 22.14 -48.10
N GLY A 411 15.68 21.20 -47.19
CA GLY A 411 15.51 21.48 -45.77
C GLY A 411 15.12 20.23 -44.97
N MET A 412 15.55 20.15 -43.70
CA MET A 412 15.47 18.95 -42.86
C MET A 412 14.17 18.80 -42.05
N GLY A 413 13.21 19.72 -42.22
CA GLY A 413 12.16 19.96 -41.22
C GLY A 413 12.51 21.20 -40.44
#